data_AF-A0A1T5J8F7-F1
#
_entry.id   AF-A0A1T5J8F7-F1
#
_cell.length_a   1.000
_cell.length_b   1.000
_cell.length_c   1.000
_cell.angle_alpha   90.00
_cell.angle_beta   90.00
_cell.angle_gamma   90.00
#
_symmetry.space_group_name_H-M   'P 1'
#
loop_
_entity.id
_entity.type
_entity.pdbx_description
1 polymer ?
#
loop_
_entity_poly.entity_id
_entity_poly.type
_entity_poly.pdbx_seq_one_letter_code
_entity_poly.pdbx_strand_id
1 'polypeptide(L)'
;MISYSKQRNSVSQYALLNDSTLQLSGISSDFAFGTTEQKPVMLGLQDINEAAKSVEKYLNALTGPNGESISYKRLKPCCPFKTKNLILNYPMHEFNGKYGMLEKYSVSYTVHAQTQSVTLYINLYDETKELLAPHGFSYKKGQ
;
A
#
# COMPACT_ATOMS: atom_id res chain seq x y z
N MET A 1 -15.64 11.66 -5.69
CA MET A 1 -14.40 11.87 -4.93
C MET A 1 -14.33 10.83 -3.84
N ILE A 2 -13.25 10.03 -3.79
CA ILE A 2 -13.09 8.96 -2.80
C ILE A 2 -12.81 9.60 -1.43
N SER A 3 -13.41 9.05 -0.38
CA SER A 3 -13.19 9.49 1.00
C SER A 3 -12.82 8.29 1.85
N TYR A 4 -11.80 8.46 2.67
CA TYR A 4 -11.33 7.45 3.61
C TYR A 4 -11.58 7.90 5.06
N SER A 5 -10.69 7.54 5.99
CA SER A 5 -10.97 7.46 7.43
C SER A 5 -11.69 8.69 8.02
N LYS A 6 -12.61 8.42 8.95
CA LYS A 6 -13.27 9.43 9.79
C LYS A 6 -12.59 9.57 11.16
N GLN A 7 -11.55 8.79 11.44
CA GLN A 7 -10.87 8.70 12.73
C GLN A 7 -9.35 8.81 12.52
N ARG A 8 -8.62 9.16 13.59
CA ARG A 8 -7.17 9.25 13.54
C ARG A 8 -6.54 7.86 13.56
N ASN A 9 -5.38 7.73 12.92
CA ASN A 9 -4.52 6.55 13.01
C ASN A 9 -4.18 6.22 14.48
N SER A 10 -4.03 4.94 14.77
CA SER A 10 -3.86 4.30 16.08
C SER A 10 -2.80 3.18 16.08
N VAL A 11 -2.44 2.65 14.90
CA VAL A 11 -1.38 1.66 14.71
C VAL A 11 -0.04 2.36 14.85
N SER A 12 0.64 2.14 15.97
CA SER A 12 1.97 2.72 16.26
C SER A 12 3.06 2.19 15.32
N GLN A 13 3.02 0.90 15.00
CA GLN A 13 3.95 0.24 14.10
C GLN A 13 3.35 -1.07 13.58
N TYR A 14 3.71 -1.46 12.35
CA TYR A 14 3.43 -2.80 11.84
C TYR A 14 4.49 -3.79 12.31
N ALA A 15 4.09 -5.05 12.46
CA ALA A 15 5.02 -6.15 12.65
C ALA A 15 5.96 -6.28 11.45
N LEU A 16 7.24 -6.53 11.73
CA LEU A 16 8.27 -6.76 10.72
C LEU A 16 8.56 -8.26 10.63
N LEU A 17 8.65 -8.76 9.40
CA LEU A 17 9.23 -10.06 9.12
C LEU A 17 10.76 -10.01 9.30
N ASN A 18 11.35 -8.89 8.90
CA ASN A 18 12.75 -8.51 9.11
C ASN A 18 12.90 -6.99 8.86
N ASP A 19 14.11 -6.44 9.02
CA ASP A 19 14.38 -5.00 8.92
C ASP A 19 13.88 -4.33 7.63
N SER A 20 13.78 -5.08 6.53
CA SER A 20 13.40 -4.59 5.20
C SER A 20 12.05 -5.11 4.70
N THR A 21 11.30 -5.87 5.51
CA THR A 21 10.07 -6.54 5.07
C THR A 21 8.99 -6.49 6.15
N LEU A 22 7.78 -6.01 5.80
CA LEU A 22 6.62 -6.07 6.70
C LEU A 22 6.09 -7.51 6.81
N GLN A 23 5.55 -7.86 7.96
CA GLN A 23 4.81 -9.10 8.13
C GLN A 23 3.37 -8.91 7.62
N LEU A 24 2.93 -9.79 6.71
CA LEU A 24 1.55 -9.86 6.24
C LEU A 24 0.81 -11.01 6.95
N SER A 25 -0.49 -10.82 7.20
CA SER A 25 -1.33 -11.80 7.90
C SER A 25 -2.06 -12.76 6.97
N GLY A 26 -2.08 -12.49 5.66
CA GLY A 26 -2.76 -13.34 4.70
C GLY A 26 -2.88 -12.74 3.30
N ILE A 27 -3.69 -13.39 2.47
CA ILE A 27 -4.07 -12.93 1.12
C ILE A 27 -5.52 -12.46 1.19
N SER A 28 -5.82 -11.30 0.60
CA SER A 28 -7.19 -10.80 0.52
C SER A 28 -8.07 -11.67 -0.38
N SER A 29 -9.30 -11.95 0.07
CA SER A 29 -10.36 -12.54 -0.74
C SER A 29 -11.09 -11.52 -1.64
N ASP A 30 -10.91 -10.21 -1.40
CA ASP A 30 -11.44 -9.14 -2.24
C ASP A 30 -10.49 -8.91 -3.43
N PHE A 31 -10.95 -9.25 -4.64
CA PHE A 31 -10.20 -9.13 -5.90
C PHE A 31 -9.79 -7.70 -6.24
N ALA A 32 -10.49 -6.69 -5.71
CA ALA A 32 -10.18 -5.29 -5.94
C ALA A 32 -9.17 -4.72 -4.93
N PHE A 33 -8.86 -5.45 -3.86
CA PHE A 33 -7.95 -5.01 -2.81
C PHE A 33 -6.54 -4.83 -3.36
N GLY A 34 -5.98 -3.64 -3.11
CA GLY A 34 -4.68 -3.18 -3.58
C GLY A 34 -4.63 -2.83 -5.07
N THR A 35 -5.55 -3.30 -5.91
CA THR A 35 -5.48 -3.20 -7.38
C THR A 35 -6.39 -2.12 -7.97
N THR A 36 -7.18 -1.44 -7.13
CA THR A 36 -8.08 -0.35 -7.54
C THR A 36 -7.96 0.85 -6.63
N GLU A 37 -8.33 2.02 -7.17
CA GLU A 37 -8.32 3.29 -6.44
C GLU A 37 -9.27 3.30 -5.25
N GLN A 38 -10.35 2.51 -5.30
CA GLN A 38 -11.40 2.45 -4.26
C GLN A 38 -11.03 1.50 -3.11
N LYS A 39 -10.07 0.60 -3.34
CA LYS A 39 -9.65 -0.42 -2.37
C LYS A 39 -8.11 -0.47 -2.29
N PRO A 40 -7.41 0.63 -2.02
CA PRO A 40 -5.96 0.63 -1.92
C PRO A 40 -5.50 -0.15 -0.69
N VAL A 41 -4.22 -0.51 -0.67
CA VAL A 41 -3.57 -0.97 0.55
C VAL A 41 -3.45 0.20 1.51
N MET A 42 -4.06 0.11 2.68
CA MET A 42 -4.05 1.17 3.69
C MET A 42 -2.83 1.01 4.59
N LEU A 43 -1.68 1.56 4.20
CA LEU A 43 -0.48 1.49 5.02
C LEU A 43 -0.53 2.49 6.17
N GLY A 44 -1.01 3.71 6.00
CA GLY A 44 -1.12 4.67 7.10
C GLY A 44 0.20 4.95 7.83
N LEU A 45 0.82 6.08 7.51
CA LEU A 45 2.08 6.46 8.12
C LEU A 45 1.86 7.25 9.39
N GLN A 46 2.73 7.03 10.36
CA GLN A 46 2.90 7.94 11.50
C GLN A 46 4.03 8.94 11.25
N ASP A 47 5.11 8.50 10.58
CA ASP A 47 6.25 9.34 10.21
C ASP A 47 6.35 9.47 8.68
N ILE A 48 6.37 10.72 8.21
CA ILE A 48 6.51 11.04 6.78
C ILE A 48 7.91 10.71 6.23
N ASN A 49 8.94 10.70 7.08
CA ASN A 49 10.30 10.36 6.67
C ASN A 49 10.44 8.86 6.35
N GLU A 50 9.56 8.04 6.94
CA GLU A 50 9.52 6.59 6.73
C GLU A 50 8.51 6.17 5.66
N ALA A 51 7.91 7.14 4.95
CA ALA A 51 6.89 6.90 3.93
C ALA A 51 7.33 5.93 2.84
N ALA A 52 8.40 6.30 2.13
CA ALA A 52 8.93 5.52 1.02
C ALA A 52 9.40 4.13 1.50
N LYS A 53 10.11 4.09 2.63
CA LYS A 53 10.60 2.85 3.23
C LYS A 53 9.46 1.92 3.63
N SER A 54 8.35 2.44 4.16
CA SER A 54 7.20 1.63 4.55
C SER A 54 6.52 0.98 3.34
N VAL A 55 6.43 1.71 2.23
CA VAL A 55 5.96 1.14 0.96
C VAL A 55 6.89 0.04 0.47
N GLU A 56 8.19 0.29 0.46
CA GLU A 56 9.19 -0.71 0.05
C GLU A 56 9.13 -1.96 0.93
N LYS A 57 9.02 -1.80 2.26
CA LYS A 57 8.88 -2.94 3.18
C LYS A 57 7.61 -3.75 2.92
N TYR A 58 6.50 -3.10 2.58
CA TYR A 58 5.27 -3.79 2.18
C TYR A 58 5.46 -4.53 0.86
N LEU A 59 5.99 -3.86 -0.16
CA LEU A 59 6.23 -4.48 -1.47
C LEU A 59 7.20 -5.66 -1.36
N ASN A 60 8.27 -5.55 -0.57
CA ASN A 60 9.22 -6.62 -0.30
C ASN A 60 8.60 -7.86 0.34
N ALA A 61 7.44 -7.72 0.98
CA ALA A 61 6.71 -8.84 1.55
C ALA A 61 5.95 -9.65 0.49
N LEU A 62 5.63 -9.04 -0.65
CA LEU A 62 4.90 -9.68 -1.74
C LEU A 62 5.78 -10.60 -2.58
N THR A 63 5.16 -11.64 -3.11
CA THR A 63 5.72 -12.53 -4.12
C THR A 63 4.68 -12.79 -5.21
N GLY A 64 5.10 -13.32 -6.35
CA GLY A 64 4.17 -13.89 -7.32
C GLY A 64 3.32 -15.01 -6.70
N PRO A 65 2.26 -15.47 -7.39
CA PRO A 65 1.29 -16.40 -6.84
C PRO A 65 1.91 -17.72 -6.34
N ASN A 66 3.05 -18.15 -6.90
CA ASN A 66 3.76 -19.37 -6.50
C ASN A 66 5.09 -19.09 -5.79
N GLY A 67 5.31 -17.86 -5.30
CA GLY A 67 6.53 -17.47 -4.59
C GLY A 67 7.60 -16.83 -5.48
N GLU A 68 7.26 -16.46 -6.72
CA GLU A 68 8.18 -15.79 -7.62
C GLU A 68 8.67 -14.45 -7.05
N SER A 69 9.94 -14.12 -7.27
CA SER A 69 10.45 -12.80 -6.96
C SER A 69 9.71 -11.75 -7.79
N ILE A 70 9.34 -10.65 -7.13
CA ILE A 70 8.74 -9.49 -7.79
C ILE A 70 9.81 -8.45 -8.11
N SER A 71 9.49 -7.57 -9.05
CA SER A 71 10.14 -6.28 -9.25
C SER A 71 9.07 -5.20 -9.20
N TYR A 72 9.41 -3.98 -8.78
CA TYR A 72 8.44 -2.90 -8.71
C TYR A 72 9.03 -1.56 -9.17
N LYS A 73 8.18 -0.76 -9.81
CA LYS A 73 8.50 0.60 -10.27
C LYS A 73 7.45 1.56 -9.76
N ARG A 74 7.88 2.62 -9.07
CA ARG A 74 6.98 3.72 -8.69
C ARG A 74 6.45 4.43 -9.94
N LEU A 75 5.15 4.60 -9.98
CA LEU A 75 4.44 5.37 -11.01
C LEU A 75 4.09 6.75 -10.46
N LYS A 76 3.59 7.64 -11.33
CA LYS A 76 3.07 8.94 -10.89
C LYS A 76 1.92 8.72 -9.87
N PRO A 77 2.00 9.32 -8.66
CA PRO A 77 0.90 9.27 -7.69
C PRO A 77 -0.40 9.77 -8.31
N CYS A 78 -1.54 9.29 -7.80
CA CYS A 78 -2.85 9.61 -8.37
C CYS A 78 -3.90 9.88 -7.31
N CYS A 79 -5.09 10.14 -7.82
CA CYS A 79 -6.34 9.87 -7.11
C CYS A 79 -6.46 10.67 -5.82
N PRO A 80 -6.76 11.98 -5.93
CA PRO A 80 -6.99 12.79 -4.74
C PRO A 80 -8.16 12.23 -3.94
N PHE A 81 -7.97 12.12 -2.62
CA PHE A 81 -8.99 11.61 -1.71
C PHE A 81 -9.04 12.43 -0.42
N LYS A 82 -10.18 12.37 0.27
CA LYS A 82 -10.35 12.99 1.59
C LYS A 82 -9.86 12.06 2.70
N THR A 83 -9.07 12.60 3.65
CA THR A 83 -8.61 11.87 4.84
C THR A 83 -8.47 12.82 6.04
N LYS A 84 -8.67 12.32 7.27
CA LYS A 84 -8.36 13.08 8.49
C LYS A 84 -6.89 13.00 8.92
N ASN A 85 -6.12 12.10 8.34
CA ASN A 85 -4.75 11.75 8.74
C ASN A 85 -3.66 12.43 7.91
N LEU A 86 -4.01 13.49 7.16
CA LEU A 86 -2.99 14.31 6.51
C LEU A 86 -2.03 14.90 7.57
N ILE A 87 -0.75 14.52 7.45
CA ILE A 87 0.34 14.88 8.37
C ILE A 87 0.87 16.29 8.07
N LEU A 88 0.89 16.69 6.81
CA LEU A 88 1.26 18.06 6.41
C LEU A 88 -0.01 18.90 6.24
N ASN A 89 -0.08 20.07 6.84
CA ASN A 89 -1.03 21.09 6.42
C ASN A 89 -0.61 21.62 5.04
N TYR A 90 -0.74 20.81 3.98
CA TYR A 90 -0.66 21.29 2.62
C TYR A 90 -2.02 21.90 2.30
N PRO A 91 -2.14 23.24 2.23
CA PRO A 91 -3.36 23.85 1.77
C PRO A 91 -3.52 23.49 0.29
N MET A 92 -4.35 22.49 0.00
CA MET A 92 -4.99 22.45 -1.32
C MET A 92 -6.02 23.57 -1.29
N HIS A 93 -5.58 24.79 -1.62
CA HIS A 93 -6.34 26.04 -1.48
C HIS A 93 -7.72 25.99 -2.17
N GLU A 94 -7.90 25.09 -3.14
CA GLU A 94 -9.16 24.91 -3.87
C GLU A 94 -10.15 23.94 -3.21
N PHE A 95 -9.71 23.13 -2.25
CA PHE A 95 -10.54 22.14 -1.61
C PHE A 95 -10.54 22.35 -0.10
N ASN A 96 -11.64 22.89 0.44
CA ASN A 96 -11.86 22.93 1.88
C ASN A 96 -11.73 21.51 2.46
N GLY A 97 -10.67 21.23 3.22
CA GLY A 97 -10.43 19.93 3.87
C GLY A 97 -8.99 19.41 3.77
N LYS A 98 -8.76 18.21 4.31
CA LYS A 98 -7.48 17.50 4.27
C LYS A 98 -7.51 16.42 3.18
N TYR A 99 -6.56 16.50 2.24
CA TYR A 99 -6.51 15.64 1.06
C TYR A 99 -5.16 14.94 0.94
N GLY A 100 -5.19 13.68 0.51
CA GLY A 100 -4.01 12.88 0.17
C GLY A 100 -4.04 12.44 -1.28
N MET A 101 -2.91 11.93 -1.76
CA MET A 101 -2.76 11.28 -3.06
C MET A 101 -2.35 9.82 -2.85
N LEU A 102 -2.95 8.90 -3.59
CA LEU A 102 -2.54 7.50 -3.57
C LEU A 102 -1.19 7.34 -4.26
N GLU A 103 -0.31 6.56 -3.64
CA GLU A 103 0.89 6.06 -4.28
C GLU A 103 0.52 4.95 -5.26
N LYS A 104 1.24 4.89 -6.38
CA LYS A 104 1.06 3.84 -7.39
C LYS A 104 2.37 3.16 -7.70
N TYR A 105 2.33 1.84 -7.76
CA TYR A 105 3.48 1.01 -8.13
C TYR A 105 3.04 0.00 -9.18
N SER A 106 3.80 -0.10 -10.27
CA SER A 106 3.72 -1.27 -11.16
C SER A 106 4.56 -2.37 -10.53
N VAL A 107 3.94 -3.49 -10.19
CA VAL A 107 4.58 -4.67 -9.61
C VAL A 107 4.53 -5.79 -10.63
N SER A 108 5.66 -6.43 -10.90
CA SER A 108 5.78 -7.46 -11.91
C SER A 108 6.47 -8.71 -11.39
N TYR A 109 6.06 -9.86 -11.91
CA TYR A 109 6.69 -11.15 -11.68
C TYR A 109 6.64 -11.97 -12.97
N THR A 110 7.55 -12.93 -13.12
CA THR A 110 7.65 -13.74 -14.34
C THR A 110 7.32 -15.19 -14.05
N VAL A 111 6.37 -15.75 -14.82
CA VAL A 111 5.97 -17.16 -14.76
C VAL A 111 6.10 -17.74 -16.16
N HIS A 112 6.78 -18.87 -16.33
CA HIS A 112 6.98 -19.53 -17.64
C HIS A 112 7.46 -18.56 -18.76
N ALA A 113 8.44 -17.72 -18.45
CA ALA A 113 8.99 -16.68 -19.35
C ALA A 113 8.01 -15.56 -19.77
N GLN A 114 6.83 -15.48 -19.14
CA GLN A 114 5.88 -14.39 -19.34
C GLN A 114 5.86 -13.47 -18.13
N THR A 115 6.09 -12.18 -18.36
CA THR A 115 6.06 -11.17 -17.31
C THR A 115 4.65 -10.63 -17.15
N GLN A 116 4.09 -10.84 -15.96
CA GLN A 116 2.84 -10.23 -15.53
C GLN A 116 3.14 -8.90 -14.84
N SER A 117 2.29 -7.91 -15.00
CA SER A 117 2.40 -6.62 -14.32
C SER A 117 1.05 -6.18 -13.79
N VAL A 118 1.01 -5.82 -12.52
CA VAL A 118 -0.18 -5.36 -11.81
C VAL A 118 0.12 -3.98 -11.22
N THR A 119 -0.80 -3.03 -11.39
CA THR A 119 -0.70 -1.74 -10.71
C THR A 119 -1.31 -1.85 -9.31
N LEU A 120 -0.50 -1.55 -8.29
CA LEU A 120 -0.96 -1.43 -6.91
C LEU A 120 -1.17 0.03 -6.53
N TYR A 121 -2.22 0.26 -5.76
CA TYR A 121 -2.60 1.54 -5.18
C TYR A 121 -2.41 1.47 -3.67
N ILE A 122 -1.67 2.44 -3.13
CA ILE A 122 -1.27 2.44 -1.72
C ILE A 122 -1.69 3.77 -1.09
N ASN A 123 -2.45 3.68 -0.01
CA ASN A 123 -2.81 4.81 0.83
C ASN A 123 -1.80 4.90 1.99
N LEU A 124 -0.99 5.96 1.97
CA LEU A 124 0.01 6.24 2.99
C LEU A 124 -0.53 7.03 4.19
N TYR A 125 -1.80 7.40 4.21
CA TYR A 125 -2.36 8.34 5.20
C TYR A 125 -3.27 7.62 6.18
N ASP A 126 -4.11 6.71 5.68
CA ASP A 126 -5.02 5.94 6.52
C ASP A 126 -4.48 4.52 6.69
N GLU A 127 -4.54 4.03 7.93
CA GLU A 127 -4.05 2.71 8.31
C GLU A 127 -5.13 1.61 8.21
N THR A 128 -4.66 0.37 8.25
CA THR A 128 -5.44 -0.81 8.61
C THR A 128 -4.75 -1.51 9.79
N LYS A 129 -5.48 -2.34 10.53
CA LYS A 129 -4.87 -3.17 11.59
C LYS A 129 -4.09 -4.35 11.03
N GLU A 130 -4.52 -4.88 9.89
CA GLU A 130 -3.96 -6.08 9.29
C GLU A 130 -3.54 -5.82 7.85
N LEU A 131 -2.29 -6.16 7.54
CA LEU A 131 -1.75 -6.04 6.20
C LEU A 131 -1.90 -7.36 5.45
N LEU A 132 -2.55 -7.28 4.29
CA LEU A 132 -2.81 -8.41 3.41
C LEU A 132 -2.06 -8.24 2.09
N ALA A 133 -1.76 -9.37 1.43
CA ALA A 133 -1.37 -9.37 0.03
C ALA A 133 -2.61 -9.20 -0.88
N PRO A 134 -2.49 -8.48 -2.02
CA PRO A 134 -3.53 -8.41 -3.03
C PRO A 134 -3.86 -9.78 -3.61
N HIS A 135 -5.09 -9.94 -4.10
CA HIS A 135 -5.47 -11.18 -4.78
C HIS A 135 -4.55 -11.43 -5.99
N GLY A 136 -4.14 -12.69 -6.20
CA GLY A 136 -3.19 -13.06 -7.26
C GLY A 136 -1.71 -12.85 -6.92
N PHE A 137 -1.41 -12.34 -5.72
CA PHE A 137 -0.09 -12.37 -5.12
C PHE A 137 -0.03 -13.39 -3.98
N SER A 138 1.18 -13.83 -3.68
CA SER A 138 1.49 -14.50 -2.41
C SER A 138 2.36 -13.56 -1.56
N TYR A 139 2.84 -14.06 -0.42
CA TYR A 139 3.68 -13.31 0.48
C TYR A 139 4.72 -14.17 1.17
N LYS A 140 5.81 -13.54 1.59
CA LYS A 140 6.87 -14.17 2.36
C LYS A 140 6.35 -14.54 3.76
N LYS A 141 6.59 -15.79 4.15
CA LYS A 141 6.31 -16.28 5.51
C LYS A 141 7.60 -16.24 6.33
N GLY A 142 7.47 -15.97 7.63
CA GLY A 142 8.53 -16.20 8.61
C GLY A 142 9.00 -17.65 8.55
N GLN A 143 10.31 -17.84 8.65
CA GLN A 143 10.89 -19.15 8.97
C GLN A 143 10.52 -19.53 10.39
#